data_AF-A0A8G1UHP8-F1
#
_entry.id   AF-A0A8G1UHP8-F1
#
_cell.length_a   1.000
_cell.length_b   1.000
_cell.length_c   1.000
_cell.angle_alpha   90.00
_cell.angle_beta   90.00
_cell.angle_gamma   90.00
#
_symmetry.space_group_name_H-M   'P 1'
#
loop_
_entity.id
_entity.type
_entity.pdbx_description
1 polymer ?
#
loop_
_entity_poly.entity_id
_entity_poly.type
_entity_poly.pdbx_seq_one_letter_code
_entity_poly.pdbx_strand_id
1 'polypeptide(L)'
;MPPSRRRNALLAADLQDLSLLRRAAPALAAIGLVSLADYFSGQDRYLAPLMVVVPSVAALTLRPRELLAVCFLGLLALLGLSHLDQVVDFGDSRFLYGAMVSYVAVTALSAGIAELRMRRAAAFAAVSSVAEAAQRALLRQPEPVVGPLRLAVRYVSAADAARIGGDLYSVLDTPYGTRVLVGDVRGKGLGAVQTAAVVLGAFREAAYDEEQLPAVAGRIEASMERHVPDGEFTTAMFAAFREPGSVDLLHLGHVPPLRVRADGRAEVLEPEDPWLPLGLGHLVGGQPRASAVPFGRATSWCSAPTA
;
A
#
# COMPACT_ATOMS: atom_id res chain seq x y z
N MET A 1 -5.76 -12.44 -7.53
CA MET A 1 -4.29 -12.55 -7.33
C MET A 1 -4.06 -13.05 -5.90
N PRO A 2 -3.39 -14.18 -5.66
CA PRO A 2 -3.38 -14.81 -4.34
C PRO A 2 -2.64 -13.95 -3.29
N PRO A 3 -3.13 -13.90 -2.04
CA PRO A 3 -2.60 -13.04 -0.97
C PRO A 3 -1.13 -13.34 -0.61
N SER A 4 -0.63 -14.54 -0.93
CA SER A 4 0.77 -14.94 -0.67
C SER A 4 1.80 -14.18 -1.53
N ARG A 5 1.49 -13.85 -2.79
CA ARG A 5 2.41 -13.10 -3.66
C ARG A 5 2.59 -11.63 -3.24
N ARG A 6 1.56 -11.05 -2.60
CA ARG A 6 1.58 -9.65 -2.12
C ARG A 6 2.48 -9.47 -0.90
N ARG A 7 2.50 -10.44 0.02
CA ARG A 7 3.36 -10.38 1.22
C ARG A 7 4.85 -10.48 0.87
N ASN A 8 5.19 -11.32 -0.11
CA ASN A 8 6.57 -11.49 -0.56
C ASN A 8 7.12 -10.27 -1.31
N ALA A 9 6.28 -9.54 -2.05
CA ALA A 9 6.68 -8.32 -2.74
C ALA A 9 6.96 -7.17 -1.75
N LEU A 10 6.17 -7.06 -0.67
CA LEU A 10 6.38 -6.06 0.38
C LEU A 10 7.64 -6.35 1.20
N LEU A 11 7.86 -7.60 1.60
CA LEU A 11 9.10 -8.02 2.27
C LEU A 11 10.35 -7.78 1.41
N ALA A 12 10.25 -7.97 0.09
CA ALA A 12 11.36 -7.74 -0.83
C ALA A 12 11.67 -6.25 -1.08
N ALA A 13 10.68 -5.36 -0.92
CA ALA A 13 10.87 -3.91 -1.02
C ALA A 13 11.50 -3.35 0.26
N ASP A 14 11.01 -3.77 1.43
CA ASP A 14 11.52 -3.37 2.75
C ASP A 14 12.99 -3.79 2.97
N LEU A 15 13.38 -4.96 2.44
CA LEU A 15 14.78 -5.41 2.46
C LEU A 15 15.72 -4.56 1.58
N GLN A 16 15.20 -3.81 0.60
CA GLN A 16 16.04 -3.02 -0.32
C GLN A 16 16.45 -1.66 0.24
N ASP A 17 15.74 -1.13 1.23
CA ASP A 17 16.07 0.13 1.92
C ASP A 17 17.13 -0.06 3.02
N LEU A 18 17.46 -1.31 3.36
CA LEU A 18 18.54 -1.64 4.26
C LEU A 18 19.92 -1.35 3.64
N SER A 19 20.89 -1.00 4.50
CA SER A 19 22.29 -0.82 4.09
C SER A 19 22.84 -2.08 3.43
N LEU A 20 23.78 -1.91 2.49
CA LEU A 20 24.41 -3.01 1.75
C LEU A 20 24.89 -4.14 2.67
N LEU A 21 25.49 -3.78 3.82
CA LEU A 21 25.96 -4.73 4.83
C LEU A 21 24.83 -5.60 5.40
N ARG A 22 23.66 -5.01 5.71
CA ARG A 22 22.51 -5.76 6.22
C ARG A 22 21.91 -6.67 5.16
N ARG A 23 21.89 -6.24 3.89
CA ARG A 23 21.41 -7.07 2.78
C ARG A 23 22.36 -8.23 2.46
N ALA A 24 23.66 -8.01 2.57
CA ALA A 24 24.68 -9.04 2.31
C ALA A 24 24.89 -10.00 3.49
N ALA A 25 24.53 -9.60 4.72
CA ALA A 25 24.68 -10.39 5.94
C ALA A 25 24.28 -11.88 5.81
N PRO A 26 23.10 -12.26 5.27
CA PRO A 26 22.74 -13.68 5.17
C PRO A 26 23.64 -14.46 4.20
N ALA A 27 24.06 -13.85 3.09
CA ALA A 27 24.95 -14.50 2.13
C ALA A 27 26.39 -14.59 2.67
N LEU A 28 26.86 -13.54 3.37
CA LEU A 28 28.15 -13.55 4.06
C LEU A 28 28.19 -14.55 5.21
N ALA A 29 27.10 -14.67 5.98
CA ALA A 29 26.96 -15.68 7.02
C ALA A 29 26.97 -17.10 6.44
N ALA A 30 26.36 -17.32 5.27
CA ALA A 30 26.44 -18.60 4.58
C ALA A 30 27.89 -18.93 4.15
N ILE A 31 28.64 -17.97 3.61
CA ILE A 31 30.07 -18.15 3.29
C ILE A 31 30.83 -18.53 4.57
N GLY A 32 30.70 -17.73 5.63
CA GLY A 32 31.40 -17.97 6.89
C GLY A 32 31.06 -19.32 7.53
N LEU A 33 29.78 -19.72 7.52
CA LEU A 33 29.33 -21.00 8.07
C LEU A 33 29.90 -22.18 7.30
N VAL A 34 29.86 -22.14 5.96
CA VAL A 34 30.41 -23.22 5.12
C VAL A 34 31.93 -23.30 5.30
N SER A 35 32.64 -22.16 5.26
CA SER A 35 34.09 -22.14 5.49
C SER A 35 34.50 -22.67 6.86
N LEU A 36 33.73 -22.33 7.91
CA LEU A 36 34.01 -22.80 9.27
C LEU A 36 33.74 -24.31 9.40
N ALA A 37 32.64 -24.79 8.82
CA ALA A 37 32.28 -26.21 8.84
C ALA A 37 33.31 -27.08 8.09
N ASP A 38 33.80 -26.59 6.96
CA ASP A 38 34.86 -27.24 6.17
C ASP A 38 36.17 -27.31 6.98
N TYR A 39 36.61 -26.19 7.55
CA TYR A 39 37.82 -26.11 8.38
C TYR A 39 37.80 -27.07 9.59
N PHE A 40 36.66 -27.19 10.30
CA PHE A 40 36.54 -28.09 11.45
C PHE A 40 36.35 -29.56 11.08
N SER A 41 35.91 -29.86 9.86
CA SER A 41 35.68 -31.24 9.43
C SER A 41 36.98 -31.99 9.10
N GLY A 42 38.09 -31.27 8.97
CA GLY A 42 39.41 -31.82 8.66
C GLY A 42 39.56 -32.24 7.19
N GLN A 43 40.79 -32.58 6.80
CA GLN A 43 41.16 -32.88 5.40
C GLN A 43 40.51 -34.15 4.83
N ASP A 44 39.87 -34.97 5.68
CA ASP A 44 39.21 -36.22 5.26
C ASP A 44 37.78 -36.00 4.69
N ARG A 45 37.23 -34.77 4.79
CA ARG A 45 35.86 -34.47 4.34
C ARG A 45 35.80 -33.15 3.57
N TYR A 46 35.63 -33.24 2.25
CA TYR A 46 35.55 -32.09 1.36
C TYR A 46 34.13 -31.48 1.30
N LEU A 47 33.89 -30.38 2.04
CA LEU A 47 32.60 -29.70 2.14
C LEU A 47 32.53 -28.39 1.33
N ALA A 48 33.65 -27.94 0.78
CA ALA A 48 33.75 -26.74 -0.05
C ALA A 48 32.64 -26.58 -1.13
N PRO A 49 32.16 -27.62 -1.82
CA PRO A 49 31.06 -27.49 -2.81
C PRO A 49 29.72 -27.00 -2.25
N LEU A 50 29.50 -27.06 -0.94
CA LEU A 50 28.32 -26.49 -0.28
C LEU A 50 28.24 -24.96 -0.46
N MET A 51 29.32 -24.31 -0.91
CA MET A 51 29.31 -22.89 -1.30
C MET A 51 28.24 -22.55 -2.35
N VAL A 52 27.73 -23.53 -3.11
CA VAL A 52 26.61 -23.34 -4.06
C VAL A 52 25.32 -22.79 -3.42
N VAL A 53 25.19 -22.83 -2.10
CA VAL A 53 24.09 -22.19 -1.35
C VAL A 53 24.18 -20.66 -1.42
N VAL A 54 25.38 -20.09 -1.52
CA VAL A 54 25.64 -18.64 -1.46
C VAL A 54 24.89 -17.86 -2.53
N PRO A 55 24.93 -18.21 -3.83
CA PRO A 55 24.19 -17.47 -4.86
C PRO A 55 22.68 -17.53 -4.68
N SER A 56 22.16 -18.67 -4.18
CA SER A 56 20.73 -18.86 -3.92
C SER A 56 20.22 -17.93 -2.82
N VAL A 57 20.99 -17.81 -1.72
CA VAL A 57 20.69 -16.88 -0.62
C VAL A 57 20.85 -15.43 -1.08
N ALA A 58 21.92 -15.14 -1.83
CA ALA A 58 22.19 -13.81 -2.38
C ALA A 58 21.07 -13.31 -3.32
N ALA A 59 20.46 -14.19 -4.13
CA ALA A 59 19.37 -13.85 -5.05
C ALA A 59 18.15 -13.25 -4.36
N LEU A 60 17.91 -13.62 -3.10
CA LEU A 60 16.74 -13.21 -2.33
C LEU A 60 16.85 -11.77 -1.81
N THR A 61 18.06 -11.29 -1.56
CA THR A 61 18.30 -10.05 -0.81
C THR A 61 19.08 -9.02 -1.62
N LEU A 62 20.04 -9.45 -2.44
CA LEU A 62 20.97 -8.57 -3.15
C LEU A 62 20.49 -8.16 -4.55
N ARG A 63 20.98 -7.01 -5.01
CA ARG A 63 20.87 -6.59 -6.41
C ARG A 63 21.82 -7.41 -7.29
N PRO A 64 21.59 -7.57 -8.60
CA PRO A 64 22.44 -8.39 -9.48
C PRO A 64 23.93 -8.04 -9.39
N ARG A 65 24.29 -6.76 -9.33
CA ARG A 65 25.70 -6.33 -9.18
C ARG A 65 26.30 -6.73 -7.84
N GLU A 66 25.53 -6.61 -6.76
CA GLU A 66 25.95 -6.95 -5.40
C GLU A 66 26.06 -8.46 -5.22
N LEU A 67 25.10 -9.20 -5.79
CA LEU A 67 25.12 -10.65 -5.87
C LEU A 67 26.39 -11.15 -6.55
N LEU A 68 26.73 -10.59 -7.71
CA LEU A 68 27.95 -10.98 -8.41
C LEU A 68 29.22 -10.72 -7.57
N ALA A 69 29.27 -9.61 -6.83
CA ALA A 69 30.38 -9.32 -5.92
C ALA A 69 30.47 -10.32 -4.75
N VAL A 70 29.35 -10.67 -4.13
CA VAL A 70 29.31 -11.66 -3.02
C VAL A 70 29.59 -13.08 -3.52
N CYS A 71 29.07 -13.47 -4.69
CA CYS A 71 29.39 -14.76 -5.30
C CYS A 71 30.85 -14.84 -5.74
N PHE A 72 31.45 -13.72 -6.16
CA PHE A 72 32.89 -13.69 -6.42
C PHE A 72 33.70 -13.95 -5.15
N LEU A 73 33.32 -13.36 -4.02
CA LEU A 73 33.93 -13.66 -2.72
C LEU A 73 33.73 -15.13 -2.31
N GLY A 74 32.54 -15.69 -2.52
CA GLY A 74 32.26 -17.11 -2.26
C GLY A 74 33.07 -18.05 -3.16
N LEU A 75 33.32 -17.67 -4.42
CA LEU A 75 34.20 -18.41 -5.34
C LEU A 75 35.66 -18.35 -4.88
N LEU A 76 36.15 -17.20 -4.41
CA LEU A 76 37.49 -17.09 -3.82
C LEU A 76 37.63 -17.95 -2.57
N ALA A 77 36.59 -18.01 -1.73
CA ALA A 77 36.56 -18.89 -0.56
C ALA A 77 36.59 -20.37 -0.96
N LEU A 78 35.81 -20.77 -1.97
CA LEU A 78 35.83 -22.12 -2.54
C LEU A 78 37.23 -22.53 -3.02
N LEU A 79 37.90 -21.65 -3.78
CA LEU A 79 39.26 -21.90 -4.27
C LEU A 79 40.29 -21.94 -3.14
N GLY A 80 40.16 -21.04 -2.15
CA GLY A 80 41.04 -20.99 -0.99
C GLY A 80 40.97 -22.24 -0.12
N LEU A 81 39.76 -22.74 0.16
CA LEU A 81 39.54 -24.00 0.88
C LEU A 81 40.08 -25.19 0.09
N SER A 82 39.77 -25.25 -1.21
CA SER A 82 40.29 -26.32 -2.08
C SER A 82 41.82 -26.36 -2.16
N HIS A 83 42.49 -25.22 -2.01
CA HIS A 83 43.95 -25.15 -1.94
C HIS A 83 44.49 -25.60 -0.57
N LEU A 84 43.79 -25.27 0.52
CA LEU A 84 44.14 -25.69 1.89
C LEU A 84 44.02 -27.21 2.08
N ASP A 85 43.02 -27.82 1.43
CA ASP A 85 42.77 -29.27 1.50
C ASP A 85 43.68 -30.10 0.58
N GLN A 86 44.61 -29.47 -0.15
CA GLN A 86 45.51 -30.14 -1.10
C GLN A 86 44.78 -31.12 -2.05
N VAL A 87 43.77 -30.62 -2.76
CA VAL A 87 43.07 -31.34 -3.83
C VAL A 87 44.04 -31.63 -4.99
N VAL A 88 44.80 -32.72 -4.89
CA VAL A 88 45.83 -33.13 -5.87
C VAL A 88 45.43 -34.43 -6.60
N ASP A 89 44.54 -35.24 -6.03
CA ASP A 89 44.10 -36.49 -6.64
C ASP A 89 43.10 -36.28 -7.80
N PHE A 90 43.16 -37.18 -8.79
CA PHE A 90 42.32 -37.14 -10.00
C PHE A 90 40.81 -37.22 -9.70
N GLY A 91 40.42 -37.85 -8.58
CA GLY A 91 39.04 -37.92 -8.11
C GLY A 91 38.54 -36.56 -7.63
N ASP A 92 39.33 -35.88 -6.80
CA ASP A 92 38.99 -34.59 -6.19
C ASP A 92 39.01 -33.45 -7.21
N SER A 93 39.91 -33.50 -8.20
CA SER A 93 39.97 -32.51 -9.29
C SER A 93 38.72 -32.53 -10.18
N ARG A 94 38.16 -33.71 -10.46
CA ARG A 94 36.90 -33.84 -11.23
C ARG A 94 35.70 -33.33 -10.42
N PHE A 95 35.73 -33.56 -9.11
CA PHE A 95 34.68 -33.08 -8.20
C PHE A 95 34.74 -31.55 -8.04
N LEU A 96 35.93 -30.97 -7.89
CA LEU A 96 36.16 -29.53 -7.89
C LEU A 96 35.69 -28.88 -9.20
N TYR A 97 35.99 -29.48 -10.35
CA TYR A 97 35.49 -28.97 -11.64
C TYR A 97 33.95 -28.94 -11.68
N GLY A 98 33.29 -30.02 -11.23
CA GLY A 98 31.82 -30.07 -11.11
C GLY A 98 31.27 -29.03 -10.13
N ALA A 99 31.94 -28.80 -9.00
CA ALA A 99 31.60 -27.77 -8.02
C ALA A 99 31.74 -26.35 -8.61
N MET A 100 32.81 -26.07 -9.35
CA MET A 100 32.98 -24.77 -10.02
C MET A 100 31.93 -24.53 -11.10
N VAL A 101 31.68 -25.52 -11.96
CA VAL A 101 30.68 -25.42 -13.02
C VAL A 101 29.29 -25.20 -12.42
N SER A 102 28.92 -25.98 -11.40
CA SER A 102 27.63 -25.82 -10.71
C SER A 102 27.53 -24.47 -10.00
N TYR A 103 28.60 -24.00 -9.33
CA TYR A 103 28.64 -22.70 -8.67
C TYR A 103 28.42 -21.55 -9.65
N VAL A 104 29.11 -21.57 -10.79
CA VAL A 104 28.95 -20.56 -11.85
C VAL A 104 27.55 -20.61 -12.45
N ALA A 105 27.04 -21.81 -12.75
CA ALA A 105 25.70 -21.99 -13.31
C ALA A 105 24.60 -21.47 -12.35
N VAL A 106 24.68 -21.82 -11.07
CA VAL A 106 23.74 -21.36 -10.04
C VAL A 106 23.87 -19.85 -9.82
N THR A 107 25.07 -19.29 -9.91
CA THR A 107 25.29 -17.83 -9.87
C THR A 107 24.63 -17.12 -11.03
N ALA A 108 24.79 -17.63 -12.25
CA ALA A 108 24.15 -17.06 -13.44
C ALA A 108 22.61 -17.11 -13.35
N LEU A 109 22.05 -18.26 -12.93
CA LEU A 109 20.62 -18.40 -12.71
C LEU A 109 20.10 -17.44 -11.62
N SER A 110 20.83 -17.35 -10.51
CA SER A 110 20.52 -16.47 -9.39
C SER A 110 20.55 -14.99 -9.78
N ALA A 111 21.51 -14.58 -10.60
CA ALA A 111 21.57 -13.23 -11.15
C ALA A 111 20.35 -12.93 -12.05
N GLY A 112 19.94 -13.90 -12.88
CA GLY A 112 18.73 -13.78 -13.70
C GLY A 112 17.45 -13.64 -12.86
N ILE A 113 17.33 -14.42 -11.78
CA ILE A 113 16.21 -14.32 -10.82
C ILE A 113 16.20 -12.96 -10.13
N ALA A 114 17.36 -12.47 -9.70
CA ALA A 114 17.49 -11.16 -9.06
C ALA A 114 17.12 -10.01 -10.01
N GLU A 115 17.52 -10.09 -11.28
CA GLU A 115 17.16 -9.11 -12.31
C GLU A 115 15.65 -9.10 -12.59
N LEU A 116 15.03 -10.27 -12.77
CA LEU A 116 13.59 -10.39 -12.97
C LEU A 116 12.81 -9.86 -11.77
N ARG A 117 13.29 -10.12 -10.55
CA ARG A 117 12.74 -9.56 -9.31
C ARG A 117 12.80 -8.03 -9.31
N MET A 118 13.94 -7.45 -9.66
CA MET A 118 14.10 -5.98 -9.73
C MET A 118 13.21 -5.35 -10.80
N ARG A 119 13.12 -5.94 -11.99
CA ARG A 119 12.23 -5.43 -13.05
C ARG A 119 10.77 -5.44 -12.62
N ARG A 120 10.33 -6.51 -11.96
CA ARG A 120 8.96 -6.60 -11.42
C ARG A 120 8.71 -5.56 -10.33
N ALA A 121 9.66 -5.37 -9.42
CA ALA A 121 9.56 -4.37 -8.37
C ALA A 121 9.50 -2.95 -8.96
N ALA A 122 10.34 -2.64 -9.94
CA ALA A 122 10.36 -1.35 -10.62
C ALA A 122 9.06 -1.08 -11.39
N ALA A 123 8.54 -2.07 -12.12
CA ALA A 123 7.26 -1.95 -12.81
C ALA A 123 6.10 -1.70 -11.84
N PHE A 124 6.09 -2.40 -10.71
CA PHE A 124 5.08 -2.20 -9.66
C PHE A 124 5.18 -0.81 -9.02
N ALA A 125 6.40 -0.33 -8.75
CA ALA A 125 6.63 1.01 -8.21
C ALA A 125 6.17 2.10 -9.19
N ALA A 126 6.47 1.94 -10.49
CA ALA A 126 6.04 2.88 -11.53
C ALA A 126 4.50 2.96 -11.63
N VAL A 127 3.82 1.82 -11.68
CA VAL A 127 2.34 1.78 -11.69
C VAL A 127 1.78 2.41 -10.42
N SER A 128 2.42 2.15 -9.28
CA SER A 128 1.95 2.68 -8.00
C SER A 128 2.07 4.20 -7.92
N SER A 129 3.18 4.76 -8.41
CA SER A 129 3.42 6.20 -8.48
C SER A 129 2.41 6.91 -9.39
N VAL A 130 2.07 6.33 -10.54
CA VAL A 130 1.05 6.88 -11.45
C VAL A 130 -0.32 6.92 -10.78
N ALA A 131 -0.70 5.83 -10.12
CA ALA A 131 -1.99 5.75 -9.43
C ALA A 131 -2.07 6.70 -8.23
N GLU A 132 -0.97 6.90 -7.50
CA GLU A 132 -0.88 7.89 -6.43
C GLU A 132 -1.02 9.33 -6.96
N ALA A 133 -0.37 9.64 -8.09
CA ALA A 133 -0.52 10.94 -8.76
C ALA A 133 -1.95 11.16 -9.24
N ALA A 134 -2.59 10.14 -9.82
CA ALA A 134 -3.99 10.18 -10.23
C ALA A 134 -4.93 10.39 -9.04
N GLN A 135 -4.72 9.68 -7.93
CA GLN A 135 -5.51 9.86 -6.70
C GLN A 135 -5.37 11.28 -6.14
N ARG A 136 -4.15 11.83 -6.09
CA ARG A 136 -3.94 13.23 -5.66
C ARG A 136 -4.65 14.22 -6.58
N ALA A 137 -4.67 13.97 -7.89
CA ALA A 137 -5.39 14.82 -8.84
C ALA A 137 -6.92 14.75 -8.64
N LEU A 138 -7.45 13.60 -8.21
CA LEU A 138 -8.86 13.42 -7.89
C LEU A 138 -9.24 14.07 -6.56
N LEU A 139 -8.40 13.95 -5.53
CA LEU A 139 -8.60 14.53 -4.20
C LEU A 139 -8.11 15.98 -4.17
N ARG A 140 -8.91 16.88 -4.75
CA ARG A 140 -8.65 18.32 -4.65
C ARG A 140 -8.73 18.73 -3.18
N GLN A 141 -7.66 19.35 -2.68
CA GLN A 141 -7.67 19.95 -1.36
C GLN A 141 -8.76 21.05 -1.33
N PRO A 142 -9.73 20.98 -0.42
CA PRO A 142 -10.73 22.04 -0.29
C PRO A 142 -10.05 23.31 0.19
N GLU A 143 -10.64 24.45 -0.17
CA GLU A 143 -10.22 25.73 0.38
C GLU A 143 -10.39 25.72 1.91
N PRO A 144 -9.59 26.50 2.66
CA PRO A 144 -9.71 26.60 4.11
C PRO A 144 -11.10 27.02 4.59
N VAL A 145 -11.88 27.65 3.70
CA VAL A 145 -13.26 28.06 3.92
C VAL A 145 -14.09 27.64 2.71
N VAL A 146 -15.20 26.94 2.92
CA VAL A 146 -16.15 26.56 1.86
C VAL A 146 -17.55 26.84 2.41
N GLY A 147 -18.30 27.72 1.75
CA GLY A 147 -19.57 28.24 2.28
C GLY A 147 -19.40 28.81 3.70
N PRO A 148 -20.22 28.39 4.69
CA PRO A 148 -20.10 28.84 6.08
C PRO A 148 -19.09 28.02 6.91
N LEU A 149 -18.39 27.04 6.31
CA LEU A 149 -17.54 26.10 7.04
C LEU A 149 -16.07 26.47 6.95
N ARG A 150 -15.36 26.37 8.08
CA ARG A 150 -13.90 26.35 8.12
C ARG A 150 -13.43 24.90 8.09
N LEU A 151 -12.55 24.58 7.15
CA LEU A 151 -12.10 23.22 6.90
C LEU A 151 -10.62 23.07 7.20
N ALA A 152 -10.29 21.91 7.78
CA ALA A 152 -8.93 21.44 7.91
C ALA A 152 -8.92 19.97 7.48
N VAL A 153 -8.08 19.63 6.51
CA VAL A 153 -7.93 18.26 6.02
C VAL A 153 -6.51 17.80 6.26
N ARG A 154 -6.37 16.66 6.94
CA ARG A 154 -5.08 16.00 7.14
C ARG A 154 -5.18 14.58 6.63
N TYR A 155 -4.56 14.32 5.48
CA TYR A 155 -4.40 12.98 4.96
C TYR A 155 -3.03 12.43 5.37
N VAL A 156 -3.01 11.41 6.23
CA VAL A 156 -1.78 10.71 6.60
C VAL A 156 -1.84 9.32 5.98
N SER A 157 -1.15 9.13 4.87
CA SER A 157 -0.89 7.78 4.37
C SER A 157 0.09 7.11 5.33
N ALA A 158 -0.28 5.95 5.88
CA ALA A 158 0.68 5.10 6.56
C ALA A 158 1.74 4.67 5.53
N ALA A 159 3.00 4.94 5.83
CA ALA A 159 4.16 4.76 4.96
C ALA A 159 4.22 3.37 4.26
N ASP A 160 5.01 3.37 3.18
CA ASP A 160 5.55 2.24 2.42
C ASP A 160 4.88 1.94 1.08
N ALA A 161 5.34 2.70 0.08
CA ALA A 161 5.55 2.38 -1.35
C ALA A 161 4.43 1.73 -2.19
N ALA A 162 3.23 1.48 -1.65
CA ALA A 162 2.21 0.72 -2.37
C ALA A 162 0.77 0.96 -1.92
N ARG A 163 0.53 1.84 -0.93
CA ARG A 163 -0.82 2.11 -0.39
C ARG A 163 -1.45 3.30 -1.10
N ILE A 164 -1.86 3.08 -2.35
CA ILE A 164 -2.91 3.87 -3.00
C ILE A 164 -4.20 3.53 -2.25
N GLY A 165 -4.63 4.44 -1.38
CA GLY A 165 -5.77 4.24 -0.48
C GLY A 165 -7.11 4.30 -1.20
N GLY A 166 -8.12 3.65 -0.63
CA GLY A 166 -9.52 3.80 -1.05
C GLY A 166 -10.18 5.06 -0.48
N ASP A 167 -9.54 5.72 0.49
CA ASP A 167 -10.06 6.93 1.11
C ASP A 167 -10.31 8.04 0.08
N LEU A 168 -11.51 8.60 0.13
CA LEU A 168 -11.93 9.73 -0.66
C LEU A 168 -12.64 10.77 0.18
N TYR A 169 -12.53 12.02 -0.25
CA TYR A 169 -13.31 13.11 0.31
C TYR A 169 -13.57 14.17 -0.75
N SER A 170 -14.66 14.92 -0.58
CA SER A 170 -14.97 16.10 -1.38
C SER A 170 -15.84 17.06 -0.56
N VAL A 171 -15.55 18.35 -0.66
CA VAL A 171 -16.39 19.39 -0.05
C VAL A 171 -16.79 20.38 -1.12
N LEU A 172 -18.08 20.65 -1.25
CA LEU A 172 -18.65 21.49 -2.29
C LEU A 172 -19.65 22.45 -1.65
N ASP A 173 -19.58 23.72 -2.04
CA ASP A 173 -20.63 24.69 -1.73
C ASP A 173 -21.67 24.66 -2.85
N THR A 174 -22.91 24.30 -2.54
CA THR A 174 -23.96 24.08 -3.55
C THR A 174 -25.20 24.92 -3.21
N PRO A 175 -26.16 25.07 -4.15
CA PRO A 175 -27.41 25.79 -3.89
C PRO A 175 -28.22 25.23 -2.70
N TYR A 176 -27.92 24.01 -2.27
CA TYR A 176 -28.60 23.31 -1.17
C TYR A 176 -27.76 23.28 0.12
N GLY A 177 -26.78 24.17 0.23
CA GLY A 177 -25.84 24.27 1.35
C GLY A 177 -24.51 23.57 1.08
N THR A 178 -23.58 23.68 2.02
CA THR A 178 -22.27 23.05 1.88
C THR A 178 -22.38 21.55 2.16
N ARG A 179 -21.86 20.75 1.23
CA ARG A 179 -21.94 19.28 1.27
C ARG A 179 -20.55 18.67 1.38
N VAL A 180 -20.43 17.68 2.24
CA VAL A 180 -19.22 16.91 2.48
C VAL A 180 -19.49 15.45 2.15
N LEU A 181 -18.57 14.84 1.43
CA LEU A 181 -18.45 13.40 1.25
C LEU A 181 -17.14 12.97 1.88
N VAL A 182 -17.18 11.94 2.72
CA VAL A 182 -16.01 11.17 3.15
C VAL A 182 -16.32 9.70 2.92
N GLY A 183 -15.37 8.93 2.42
CA GLY A 183 -15.57 7.51 2.20
C GLY A 183 -14.28 6.74 2.06
N ASP A 184 -14.40 5.42 2.02
CA ASP A 184 -13.32 4.48 1.74
C ASP A 184 -13.80 3.42 0.75
N VAL A 185 -13.13 3.36 -0.40
CA VAL A 185 -13.36 2.40 -1.48
C VAL A 185 -12.74 1.06 -1.12
N ARG A 186 -13.51 -0.01 -1.30
CA ARG A 186 -13.02 -1.38 -1.15
C ARG A 186 -11.79 -1.62 -2.05
N GLY A 187 -10.76 -2.20 -1.47
CA GLY A 187 -9.60 -2.68 -2.21
C GLY A 187 -8.44 -1.70 -2.21
N LYS A 188 -7.59 -1.78 -3.24
CA LYS A 188 -6.39 -0.93 -3.36
C LYS A 188 -5.86 -0.90 -4.78
N GLY A 189 -5.06 0.12 -5.08
CA GLY A 189 -4.41 0.27 -6.38
C GLY A 189 -5.35 0.90 -7.42
N LEU A 190 -5.03 0.71 -8.70
CA LEU A 190 -5.72 1.37 -9.82
C LEU A 190 -7.24 1.15 -9.85
N GLY A 191 -7.73 -0.05 -9.52
CA GLY A 191 -9.17 -0.32 -9.46
C GLY A 191 -9.89 0.55 -8.42
N ALA A 192 -9.29 0.73 -7.24
CA ALA A 192 -9.84 1.60 -6.20
C ALA A 192 -9.83 3.08 -6.65
N VAL A 193 -8.78 3.51 -7.37
CA VAL A 193 -8.72 4.87 -7.94
C VAL A 193 -9.80 5.10 -8.98
N GLN A 194 -10.09 4.11 -9.83
CA GLN A 194 -11.18 4.18 -10.80
C GLN A 194 -12.54 4.33 -10.10
N THR A 195 -12.83 3.48 -9.11
CA THR A 195 -14.08 3.56 -8.34
C THR A 195 -14.19 4.91 -7.60
N ALA A 196 -13.11 5.39 -6.99
CA ALA A 196 -13.08 6.71 -6.36
C ALA A 196 -13.37 7.83 -7.37
N ALA A 197 -12.83 7.74 -8.59
CA ALA A 197 -13.11 8.71 -9.65
C ALA A 197 -14.58 8.74 -10.05
N VAL A 198 -15.22 7.56 -10.17
CA VAL A 198 -16.66 7.43 -10.47
C VAL A 198 -17.49 8.05 -9.35
N VAL A 199 -17.20 7.71 -8.10
CA VAL A 199 -17.92 8.23 -6.92
C VAL A 199 -17.77 9.74 -6.80
N LEU A 200 -16.54 10.26 -6.88
CA LEU A 200 -16.27 11.70 -6.78
C LEU A 200 -16.85 12.48 -7.96
N GLY A 201 -16.78 11.93 -9.17
CA GLY A 201 -17.37 12.53 -10.37
C GLY A 201 -18.89 12.65 -10.25
N ALA A 202 -19.56 11.54 -9.92
CA ALA A 202 -21.01 11.53 -9.73
C ALA A 202 -21.46 12.42 -8.57
N PHE A 203 -20.71 12.44 -7.46
CA PHE A 203 -20.99 13.34 -6.35
C PHE A 203 -20.87 14.82 -6.76
N ARG A 204 -19.84 15.19 -7.52
CA ARG A 204 -19.62 16.58 -7.96
C ARG A 204 -20.72 17.12 -8.85
N GLU A 205 -21.39 16.25 -9.59
CA GLU A 205 -22.55 16.61 -10.41
C GLU A 205 -23.83 16.60 -9.56
N ALA A 206 -24.16 15.44 -8.96
CA ALA A 206 -25.40 15.26 -8.22
C ALA A 206 -25.53 16.20 -7.01
N ALA A 207 -24.41 16.65 -6.43
CA ALA A 207 -24.44 17.59 -5.31
C ALA A 207 -25.03 18.97 -5.68
N TYR A 208 -24.99 19.36 -6.96
CA TYR A 208 -25.60 20.61 -7.44
C TYR A 208 -27.02 20.43 -7.96
N ASP A 209 -27.37 19.23 -8.43
CA ASP A 209 -28.67 18.95 -9.06
C ASP A 209 -29.73 18.47 -8.08
N GLU A 210 -29.34 17.69 -7.08
CA GLU A 210 -30.28 17.01 -6.18
C GLU A 210 -30.36 17.73 -4.84
N GLU A 211 -31.56 18.06 -4.36
CA GLU A 211 -31.75 18.75 -3.08
C GLU A 211 -31.48 17.83 -1.87
N GLN A 212 -31.83 16.55 -1.96
CA GLN A 212 -31.80 15.63 -0.83
C GLN A 212 -30.58 14.68 -0.90
N LEU A 213 -29.90 14.45 0.23
CA LEU A 213 -28.75 13.53 0.29
C LEU A 213 -29.07 12.11 -0.20
N PRO A 214 -30.24 11.50 0.11
CA PRO A 214 -30.61 10.20 -0.46
C PRO A 214 -30.66 10.18 -2.00
N ALA A 215 -31.12 11.27 -2.62
CA ALA A 215 -31.15 11.40 -4.08
C ALA A 215 -29.74 11.50 -4.66
N VAL A 216 -28.84 12.26 -4.01
CA VAL A 216 -27.41 12.29 -4.35
C VAL A 216 -26.80 10.89 -4.29
N ALA A 217 -27.05 10.15 -3.21
CA ALA A 217 -26.57 8.77 -3.07
C ALA A 217 -27.11 7.86 -4.17
N GLY A 218 -28.39 7.99 -4.54
CA GLY A 218 -28.99 7.23 -5.65
C GLY A 218 -28.35 7.51 -7.01
N ARG A 219 -27.97 8.77 -7.29
CA ARG A 219 -27.25 9.13 -8.54
C ARG A 219 -25.85 8.51 -8.56
N ILE A 220 -25.18 8.46 -7.41
CA ILE A 220 -23.86 7.82 -7.27
C ILE A 220 -23.98 6.30 -7.44
N GLU A 221 -24.96 5.66 -6.79
CA GLU A 221 -25.26 4.23 -6.97
C GLU A 221 -25.46 3.87 -8.44
N ALA A 222 -26.31 4.63 -9.14
CA ALA A 222 -26.56 4.41 -10.57
C ALA A 222 -25.29 4.63 -11.42
N SER A 223 -24.38 5.51 -11.01
CA SER A 223 -23.09 5.69 -11.69
C SER A 223 -22.13 4.53 -11.43
N MET A 224 -22.12 3.99 -10.21
CA MET A 224 -21.34 2.82 -9.86
C MET A 224 -21.81 1.59 -10.63
N GLU A 225 -23.11 1.34 -10.68
CA GLU A 225 -23.70 0.24 -11.45
C GLU A 225 -23.30 0.26 -12.94
N ARG A 226 -23.13 1.46 -13.52
CA ARG A 226 -22.73 1.60 -14.93
C ARG A 226 -21.23 1.44 -15.20
N HIS A 227 -20.37 1.82 -14.25
CA HIS A 227 -18.95 2.03 -14.52
C HIS A 227 -18.00 1.22 -13.62
N VAL A 228 -18.52 0.62 -12.56
CA VAL A 228 -17.74 -0.10 -11.55
C VAL A 228 -18.10 -1.59 -11.63
N PRO A 229 -17.11 -2.50 -11.65
CA PRO A 229 -17.36 -3.94 -11.67
C PRO A 229 -18.17 -4.43 -10.45
N ASP A 230 -18.96 -5.48 -10.66
CA ASP A 230 -19.75 -6.11 -9.60
C ASP A 230 -18.89 -6.52 -8.38
N GLY A 231 -19.41 -6.25 -7.18
CA GLY A 231 -18.79 -6.62 -5.91
C GLY A 231 -17.78 -5.60 -5.35
N GLU A 232 -17.46 -4.55 -6.10
CA GLU A 232 -16.79 -3.36 -5.55
C GLU A 232 -17.80 -2.48 -4.82
N PHE A 233 -17.39 -1.94 -3.67
CA PHE A 233 -18.26 -1.09 -2.86
C PHE A 233 -17.46 0.04 -2.22
N THR A 234 -18.14 1.11 -1.81
CA THR A 234 -17.53 2.26 -1.13
C THR A 234 -18.30 2.54 0.14
N THR A 235 -17.63 2.46 1.29
CA THR A 235 -18.22 2.99 2.52
C THR A 235 -18.23 4.51 2.41
N ALA A 236 -19.35 5.16 2.70
CA ALA A 236 -19.47 6.61 2.58
C ALA A 236 -20.28 7.22 3.71
N MET A 237 -19.96 8.47 4.01
CA MET A 237 -20.73 9.36 4.86
C MET A 237 -20.90 10.68 4.13
N PHE A 238 -22.15 11.12 4.00
CA PHE A 238 -22.46 12.45 3.53
C PHE A 238 -22.87 13.34 4.70
N ALA A 239 -22.46 14.59 4.65
CA ALA A 239 -22.95 15.64 5.54
C ALA A 239 -23.42 16.85 4.72
N ALA A 240 -24.58 17.42 5.05
CA ALA A 240 -25.07 18.66 4.45
C ALA A 240 -25.34 19.72 5.52
N PHE A 241 -24.77 20.90 5.31
CA PHE A 241 -24.91 22.07 6.18
C PHE A 241 -25.82 23.07 5.47
N ARG A 242 -27.13 22.83 5.59
CA ARG A 242 -28.18 23.68 4.97
C ARG A 242 -28.56 24.85 5.85
N GLU A 243 -28.70 24.60 7.15
CA GLU A 243 -29.14 25.60 8.12
C GLU A 243 -28.07 25.83 9.19
N PRO A 244 -27.92 27.06 9.72
CA PRO A 244 -27.03 27.31 10.83
C PRO A 244 -27.51 26.56 12.07
N GLY A 245 -26.66 25.70 12.64
CA GLY A 245 -27.00 25.01 13.88
C GLY A 245 -27.34 23.52 13.71
N SER A 246 -27.40 23.01 12.48
CA SER A 246 -27.73 21.62 12.18
C SER A 246 -26.86 21.07 11.05
N VAL A 247 -26.75 19.75 11.01
CA VAL A 247 -26.11 19.00 9.93
C VAL A 247 -26.96 17.78 9.60
N ASP A 248 -27.28 17.58 8.33
CA ASP A 248 -27.92 16.36 7.87
C ASP A 248 -26.84 15.32 7.57
N LEU A 249 -26.93 14.15 8.19
CA LEU A 249 -25.99 13.05 8.01
C LEU A 249 -26.65 11.88 7.29
N LEU A 250 -25.96 11.34 6.28
CA LEU A 250 -26.34 10.10 5.59
C LEU A 250 -25.22 9.09 5.72
N HIS A 251 -25.50 7.98 6.39
CA HIS A 251 -24.52 6.92 6.66
C HIS A 251 -24.70 5.76 5.68
N LEU A 252 -23.64 5.42 4.95
CA LEU A 252 -23.60 4.32 3.97
C LEU A 252 -22.44 3.39 4.34
N GLY A 253 -22.57 2.73 5.50
CA GLY A 253 -21.59 1.79 6.04
C GLY A 253 -20.23 2.38 6.47
N HIS A 254 -20.10 3.71 6.52
CA HIS A 254 -18.88 4.36 7.01
C HIS A 254 -18.90 4.57 8.52
N VAL A 255 -17.71 4.73 9.11
CA VAL A 255 -17.55 4.94 10.56
C VAL A 255 -18.27 6.23 10.99
N PRO A 256 -19.01 6.22 12.12
CA PRO A 256 -19.70 7.40 12.62
C PRO A 256 -18.75 8.59 12.89
N PRO A 257 -19.18 9.84 12.61
CA PRO A 257 -18.34 11.01 12.84
C PRO A 257 -18.33 11.41 14.32
N LEU A 258 -17.29 12.14 14.71
CA LEU A 258 -17.17 12.74 16.04
C LEU A 258 -17.60 14.21 15.99
N ARG A 259 -18.51 14.60 16.87
CA ARG A 259 -18.83 16.00 17.16
C ARG A 259 -18.01 16.46 18.36
N VAL A 260 -17.15 17.45 18.14
CA VAL A 260 -16.40 18.10 19.22
C VAL A 260 -17.06 19.44 19.56
N ARG A 261 -17.49 19.59 20.82
CA ARG A 261 -18.11 20.80 21.33
C ARG A 261 -17.06 21.85 21.71
N ALA A 262 -17.49 23.10 21.88
CA ALA A 262 -16.61 24.20 22.29
C ALA A 262 -15.96 24.00 23.67
N ASP A 263 -16.56 23.18 24.54
CA ASP A 263 -16.01 22.79 25.85
C ASP A 263 -14.97 21.65 25.77
N GLY A 264 -14.63 21.19 24.56
CA GLY A 264 -13.68 20.11 24.31
C GLY A 264 -14.27 18.70 24.45
N ARG A 265 -15.56 18.56 24.79
CA ARG A 265 -16.20 17.23 24.83
C ARG A 265 -16.42 16.71 23.42
N ALA A 266 -16.01 15.46 23.19
CA ALA A 266 -16.27 14.71 21.96
C ALA A 266 -17.41 13.72 22.16
N GLU A 267 -18.28 13.62 21.17
CA GLU A 267 -19.44 12.72 21.15
C GLU A 267 -19.50 12.03 19.79
N VAL A 268 -19.68 10.71 19.78
CA VAL A 268 -19.90 9.95 18.55
C VAL A 268 -21.34 10.17 18.10
N LEU A 269 -21.53 10.56 16.84
CA LEU A 269 -22.85 10.70 16.24
C LEU A 269 -23.27 9.36 15.62
N GLU A 270 -23.73 8.45 16.46
CA GLU A 270 -24.20 7.13 16.01
C GLU A 270 -25.43 7.26 15.10
N PRO A 271 -25.45 6.60 13.93
CA PRO A 271 -26.61 6.57 13.07
C PRO A 271 -27.73 5.73 13.69
N GLU A 272 -28.96 6.26 13.69
CA GLU A 272 -30.14 5.49 14.11
C GLU A 272 -30.44 4.32 13.16
N ASP A 273 -30.23 4.54 11.85
CA ASP A 273 -30.51 3.56 10.79
C ASP A 273 -29.42 3.63 9.70
N PRO A 274 -28.23 3.04 9.94
CA PRO A 274 -27.14 3.05 8.96
C PRO A 274 -27.51 2.23 7.72
N TRP A 275 -27.26 2.78 6.54
CA TRP A 275 -27.50 2.10 5.28
C TRP A 275 -26.27 1.32 4.79
N LEU A 276 -26.47 0.47 3.78
CA LEU A 276 -25.38 -0.27 3.15
C LEU A 276 -24.37 0.65 2.43
N PRO A 277 -23.11 0.21 2.28
CA PRO A 277 -22.14 0.87 1.42
C PRO A 277 -22.65 1.07 -0.01
N LEU A 278 -22.16 2.13 -0.66
CA LEU A 278 -22.41 2.39 -2.08
C LEU A 278 -21.94 1.20 -2.93
N GLY A 279 -22.72 0.79 -3.93
CA GLY A 279 -22.51 -0.38 -4.76
C GLY A 279 -23.20 -1.64 -4.23
N LEU A 280 -23.74 -1.61 -3.01
CA LEU A 280 -24.45 -2.72 -2.38
C LEU A 280 -25.94 -2.43 -2.15
N GLY A 281 -26.44 -1.25 -2.55
CA GLY A 281 -27.84 -0.86 -2.36
C GLY A 281 -28.86 -1.84 -2.96
N HIS A 282 -28.51 -2.55 -4.04
CA HIS A 282 -29.36 -3.55 -4.69
C HIS A 282 -29.68 -4.78 -3.81
N LEU A 283 -28.92 -5.00 -2.72
CA LEU A 283 -29.12 -6.12 -1.79
C LEU A 283 -30.24 -5.89 -0.78
N VAL A 284 -30.74 -4.65 -0.66
CA VAL A 284 -31.77 -4.26 0.30
C VAL A 284 -32.89 -3.49 -0.39
N GLY A 285 -34.13 -3.72 0.03
CA GLY A 285 -35.25 -2.91 -0.41
C GLY A 285 -35.34 -1.61 0.40
N GLY A 286 -35.62 -0.49 -0.27
CA GLY A 286 -35.85 0.82 0.36
C GLY A 286 -34.89 1.91 -0.13
N GLN A 287 -34.81 3.00 0.64
CA GLN A 287 -33.93 4.12 0.36
C GLN A 287 -33.22 4.56 1.64
N PRO A 288 -31.95 5.01 1.55
CA PRO A 288 -31.22 5.50 2.70
C PRO A 288 -31.89 6.77 3.25
N ARG A 289 -31.84 6.96 4.57
CA ARG A 289 -32.45 8.12 5.24
C ARG A 289 -31.38 9.01 5.85
N ALA A 290 -31.49 10.31 5.58
CA ALA A 290 -30.68 11.30 6.26
C ALA A 290 -31.27 11.62 7.63
N SER A 291 -30.41 11.88 8.61
CA SER A 291 -30.78 12.28 9.96
C SER A 291 -30.23 13.67 10.26
N ALA A 292 -31.09 14.58 10.72
CA ALA A 292 -30.70 15.93 11.11
C ALA A 292 -30.16 15.91 12.55
N VAL A 293 -28.92 16.34 12.73
CA VAL A 293 -28.25 16.37 14.03
C VAL A 293 -27.87 17.80 14.40
N PRO A 294 -28.05 18.23 15.66
CA PRO A 294 -27.60 19.54 16.09
C PRO A 294 -26.09 19.73 15.89
N PHE A 295 -25.70 20.82 15.26
CA PHE A 295 -24.31 21.22 15.02
C PHE A 295 -24.13 22.62 15.61
N GLY A 296 -23.49 22.74 16.79
CA GLY A 296 -23.46 24.00 17.55
C GLY A 296 -23.07 25.23 16.72
N ARG A 297 -23.56 26.42 17.08
CA ARG A 297 -23.16 27.67 16.42
C ARG A 297 -21.66 27.92 16.62
N ALA A 298 -20.95 28.26 15.55
CA ALA A 298 -19.55 28.63 15.61
C ALA A 298 -19.36 29.87 16.50
N THR A 299 -18.82 29.68 17.71
CA THR A 299 -18.16 30.78 18.42
C THR A 299 -16.85 31.07 17.71
N SER A 300 -16.64 32.31 17.30
CA SER A 300 -15.43 32.77 16.62
C SER A 300 -14.19 32.26 17.35
N TRP A 301 -13.45 31.33 16.73
CA TRP A 301 -12.13 30.96 17.20
C TRP A 301 -11.22 32.17 17.00
N CYS A 302 -10.93 32.88 18.10
CA CYS A 302 -9.85 33.86 18.12
C CYS A 302 -8.57 33.15 17.69
N SER A 303 -8.03 33.58 16.55
CA SER A 303 -6.69 33.25 16.11
C SER A 303 -5.69 33.72 17.17
N ALA A 304 -5.11 32.79 17.94
CA ALA A 304 -3.83 33.06 18.58
C ALA A 304 -2.76 32.99 17.48
N PRO A 305 -1.98 34.06 17.23
CA PRO A 305 -0.84 33.97 16.34
C PRO A 305 0.22 33.07 16.98
N THR A 306 0.59 32.00 16.28
CA THR A 306 1.78 31.21 16.58
C THR A 306 3.01 32.10 16.42
N ALA A 307 3.73 32.32 17.53
CA ALA A 307 5.12 32.77 17.55
C ALA A 307 6.06 31.56 17.38
#